data_AF-A0A960F4U8-F1
#
_entry.id   AF-A0A960F4U8-F1
#
_cell.length_a   1.000
_cell.length_b   1.000
_cell.length_c   1.000
_cell.angle_alpha   90.00
_cell.angle_beta   90.00
_cell.angle_gamma   90.00
#
_symmetry.space_group_name_H-M   'P 1'
#
loop_
_entity.id
_entity.type
_entity.pdbx_description
1 polymer ?
#
loop_
_entity_poly.entity_id
_entity_poly.type
_entity_poly.pdbx_seq_one_letter_code
_entity_poly.pdbx_strand_id
1 'polypeptide(L)'
;MTATSLRRTRSASNLLNIYGPLVGIAMVAVMLLVWAPNSMTPFRLDNLGKYCALGLASMGIGLAWGRGGMLVLGQGVFFGLGAYAMAMHMKLEAAGPDGVPDFMTLYGDGTMPGWWEPFRSGPFTIFAVVAAPLVVSFVLGYAIL
;
A
#
# COMPACT_ATOMS: atom_id res chain seq x y z
N MET A 1 -35.13 -29.78 -35.34
CA MET A 1 -35.72 -30.07 -34.00
C MET A 1 -34.65 -30.85 -33.24
N THR A 2 -34.00 -30.37 -32.19
CA THR A 2 -34.51 -29.70 -30.99
C THR A 2 -33.39 -28.86 -30.35
N ALA A 3 -33.63 -27.55 -30.25
CA ALA A 3 -32.90 -26.69 -29.33
C ALA A 3 -33.28 -27.09 -27.90
N THR A 4 -32.33 -27.61 -27.12
CA THR A 4 -32.55 -27.88 -25.69
C THR A 4 -31.48 -27.16 -24.89
N SER A 5 -31.84 -25.93 -24.56
CA SER A 5 -31.24 -25.04 -23.57
C SER A 5 -30.62 -25.74 -22.36
N LEU A 6 -29.30 -25.77 -22.26
CA LEU A 6 -28.61 -25.94 -20.98
C LEU A 6 -28.66 -24.61 -20.23
N ARG A 7 -29.77 -24.40 -19.53
CA ARG A 7 -30.00 -23.29 -18.61
C ARG A 7 -28.96 -23.42 -17.49
N ARG A 8 -27.86 -22.67 -17.60
CA ARG A 8 -26.83 -22.50 -16.56
C ARG A 8 -27.53 -21.96 -15.30
N THR A 9 -27.97 -22.85 -14.41
CA THR A 9 -28.54 -22.48 -13.12
C THR A 9 -27.47 -21.75 -12.33
N ARG A 10 -27.56 -20.41 -12.26
CA ARG A 10 -26.85 -19.62 -11.27
C ARG A 10 -27.44 -19.96 -9.91
N SER A 11 -26.96 -21.05 -9.30
CA SER A 11 -27.28 -21.42 -7.94
C SER A 11 -26.87 -20.28 -7.00
N ALA A 12 -27.69 -19.97 -5.98
CA ALA A 12 -27.35 -18.99 -4.95
C ALA A 12 -25.99 -19.30 -4.29
N SER A 13 -25.62 -20.58 -4.18
CA SER A 13 -24.29 -21.02 -3.71
C SER A 13 -23.15 -20.62 -4.64
N ASN A 14 -23.37 -20.62 -5.97
CA ASN A 14 -22.36 -20.15 -6.93
C ASN A 14 -22.18 -18.64 -6.86
N LEU A 15 -23.26 -17.89 -6.62
CA LEU A 15 -23.17 -16.44 -6.41
C LEU A 15 -22.43 -16.12 -5.10
N LEU A 16 -22.75 -16.81 -3.99
CA LEU A 16 -22.03 -16.66 -2.72
C LEU A 16 -20.55 -17.01 -2.82
N ASN A 17 -20.16 -18.05 -3.57
CA ASN A 17 -18.75 -18.38 -3.76
C ASN A 17 -18.00 -17.34 -4.62
N ILE A 18 -18.69 -16.68 -5.56
CA ILE A 18 -18.09 -15.66 -6.42
C ILE A 18 -18.00 -14.31 -5.70
N TYR A 19 -19.07 -13.89 -4.99
CA TYR A 19 -19.13 -12.58 -4.32
C TYR A 19 -18.67 -12.61 -2.86
N GLY A 20 -18.62 -13.77 -2.22
CA GLY A 20 -18.19 -13.93 -0.82
C GLY A 20 -16.83 -13.32 -0.52
N PRO A 21 -15.78 -13.54 -1.33
CA PRO A 21 -14.49 -12.89 -1.14
C PRO A 21 -14.56 -11.37 -1.23
N LEU A 22 -15.35 -10.82 -2.16
CA LEU A 22 -15.53 -9.38 -2.32
C LEU A 22 -16.24 -8.76 -1.09
N VAL A 23 -17.24 -9.45 -0.56
CA VAL A 23 -17.92 -9.04 0.69
C VAL A 23 -16.94 -9.08 1.87
N GLY A 24 -16.08 -10.10 1.94
CA GLY A 24 -15.02 -10.18 2.95
C GLY A 24 -14.04 -9.01 2.87
N ILE A 25 -13.55 -8.69 1.67
CA ILE A 25 -12.65 -7.55 1.42
C ILE A 25 -13.36 -6.23 1.79
N ALA A 26 -14.61 -6.06 1.38
CA ALA A 26 -15.39 -4.86 1.71
C ALA A 26 -15.59 -4.70 3.23
N MET A 27 -15.88 -5.77 3.96
CA MET A 27 -15.97 -5.74 5.42
C MET A 27 -14.66 -5.32 6.07
N VAL A 28 -13.53 -5.90 5.64
CA VAL A 28 -12.21 -5.52 6.16
C VAL A 28 -11.89 -4.06 5.83
N ALA A 29 -12.20 -3.61 4.61
CA ALA A 29 -12.01 -2.22 4.22
C ALA A 29 -12.83 -1.25 5.09
N VAL A 30 -14.10 -1.56 5.36
CA VAL A 30 -14.94 -0.75 6.27
C VAL A 30 -14.36 -0.77 7.69
N MET A 31 -13.90 -1.93 8.16
CA MET A 31 -13.30 -2.06 9.50
C MET A 31 -12.04 -1.21 9.65
N LEU A 32 -11.16 -1.21 8.64
CA LEU A 32 -9.88 -0.50 8.68
C LEU A 32 -10.00 0.99 8.35
N LEU A 33 -10.83 1.37 7.38
CA LEU A 33 -10.91 2.75 6.87
C LEU A 33 -12.00 3.59 7.54
N VAL A 34 -13.01 2.96 8.14
CA VAL A 34 -14.13 3.68 8.77
C VAL A 34 -14.17 3.43 10.27
N TRP A 35 -14.17 2.17 10.70
CA TRP A 35 -14.33 1.87 12.12
C TRP A 35 -13.06 2.18 12.95
N ALA A 36 -11.88 1.80 12.48
CA ALA A 36 -10.64 2.01 13.21
C ALA A 36 -10.33 3.50 13.47
N PRO A 37 -10.44 4.42 12.49
CA PRO A 37 -10.19 5.85 12.73
C PRO A 37 -11.18 6.49 13.69
N ASN A 38 -12.44 6.03 13.69
CA ASN A 38 -13.50 6.60 14.53
C ASN A 38 -13.49 6.08 15.98
N SER A 39 -12.88 4.91 16.24
CA SER A 39 -12.93 4.25 17.56
C SER A 39 -11.60 4.23 18.31
N MET A 40 -10.47 4.46 17.63
CA MET A 40 -9.14 4.32 18.22
C MET A 40 -8.47 5.66 18.54
N THR A 41 -7.59 5.65 19.55
CA THR A 41 -6.69 6.78 19.82
C THR A 41 -5.58 6.87 18.77
N PRO A 42 -4.98 8.06 18.53
CA PRO A 42 -3.93 8.23 17.51
C PRO A 42 -2.77 7.25 17.65
N PHE A 43 -2.31 6.99 18.88
CA PHE A 43 -1.26 6.02 19.15
C PHE A 43 -1.62 4.58 18.74
N ARG A 44 -2.86 4.15 19.04
CA ARG A 44 -3.32 2.80 18.66
C ARG A 44 -3.51 2.67 17.17
N LEU A 45 -4.00 3.73 16.52
CA LEU A 45 -4.18 3.78 15.07
C LEU A 45 -2.83 3.71 14.33
N ASP A 46 -1.81 4.43 14.82
CA ASP A 46 -0.45 4.37 14.29
C ASP A 46 0.16 2.96 14.43
N ASN A 47 0.00 2.32 15.60
CA ASN A 47 0.46 0.94 15.79
C ASN A 47 -0.28 -0.07 14.90
N LEU A 48 -1.61 0.08 14.74
CA LEU A 48 -2.38 -0.75 13.83
C LEU A 48 -1.85 -0.64 12.39
N GLY A 49 -1.61 0.59 11.92
CA GLY A 49 -1.02 0.83 10.61
C GLY A 49 0.34 0.13 10.43
N LYS A 50 1.22 0.21 11.44
CA LYS A 50 2.52 -0.48 11.44
C LYS A 50 2.37 -2.00 11.36
N TYR A 51 1.47 -2.58 12.15
CA TYR A 51 1.23 -4.03 12.13
C TYR A 51 0.62 -4.50 10.80
N CYS A 52 -0.30 -3.74 10.22
CA CYS A 52 -0.84 -4.01 8.88
C CYS A 52 0.25 -3.97 7.81
N ALA A 53 1.13 -2.96 7.83
CA ALA A 53 2.23 -2.84 6.88
C ALA A 53 3.21 -4.02 6.98
N LEU A 54 3.62 -4.39 8.20
CA LEU A 54 4.49 -5.55 8.43
C LEU A 54 3.79 -6.86 8.03
N GLY A 55 2.49 -7.00 8.33
CA GLY A 55 1.70 -8.16 7.93
C GLY A 55 1.59 -8.32 6.42
N LEU A 56 1.39 -7.23 5.67
CA LEU A 56 1.40 -7.25 4.20
C LEU A 56 2.76 -7.69 3.65
N ALA A 57 3.86 -7.20 4.23
CA ALA A 57 5.21 -7.62 3.85
C ALA A 57 5.43 -9.12 4.12
N SER A 58 5.05 -9.61 5.32
CA SER A 58 5.15 -11.02 5.68
C SER A 58 4.28 -11.92 4.78
N MET A 59 3.06 -11.51 4.47
CA MET A 59 2.17 -12.24 3.55
C MET A 59 2.75 -12.29 2.14
N GLY A 60 3.33 -11.20 1.64
CA GLY A 60 3.98 -11.15 0.33
C GLY A 60 5.09 -12.18 0.19
N ILE A 61 5.97 -12.28 1.20
CA ILE A 61 7.04 -13.29 1.25
C ILE A 61 6.44 -14.70 1.30
N GLY A 62 5.45 -14.93 2.17
CA GLY A 62 4.79 -16.23 2.31
C GLY A 62 4.13 -16.71 1.00
N LEU A 63 3.49 -15.81 0.26
CA LEU A 63 2.88 -16.13 -1.04
C LEU A 63 3.94 -16.42 -2.11
N ALA A 64 4.96 -15.58 -2.21
CA ALA A 64 5.96 -15.71 -3.27
C ALA A 64 6.89 -16.91 -3.09
N TRP A 65 7.33 -17.19 -1.85
CA TRP A 65 8.18 -18.35 -1.56
C TRP A 65 7.38 -19.63 -1.33
N GLY A 66 6.28 -19.55 -0.58
CA GLY A 66 5.51 -20.74 -0.23
C GLY A 66 4.72 -21.30 -1.41
N ARG A 67 3.91 -20.45 -2.06
CA ARG A 67 3.02 -20.90 -3.15
C ARG A 67 3.59 -20.63 -4.55
N GLY A 68 4.42 -19.60 -4.70
CA GLY A 68 4.96 -19.16 -5.99
C GLY A 68 6.32 -19.74 -6.36
N GLY A 69 7.11 -20.24 -5.40
CA GLY A 69 8.46 -20.77 -5.64
C GLY A 69 9.47 -19.78 -6.24
N MET A 70 9.18 -18.47 -6.22
CA MET A 70 10.00 -17.44 -6.87
C MET A 70 10.75 -16.59 -5.85
N LEU A 71 12.06 -16.42 -6.04
CA LEU A 71 12.91 -15.53 -5.24
C LEU A 71 12.63 -14.05 -5.58
N VAL A 72 11.91 -13.35 -4.71
CA VAL A 72 11.57 -11.91 -4.87
C VAL A 72 12.70 -11.00 -4.38
N LEU A 73 13.94 -11.23 -4.83
CA LEU A 73 15.09 -10.47 -4.33
C LEU A 73 15.07 -8.99 -4.73
N GLY A 74 14.49 -8.65 -5.89
CA GLY A 74 14.49 -7.27 -6.41
C GLY A 74 13.18 -6.50 -6.24
N GLN A 75 12.00 -7.16 -6.28
CA GLN A 75 10.72 -6.43 -6.36
C GLN A 75 10.36 -5.69 -5.06
N GLY A 76 10.84 -6.18 -3.92
CA GLY A 76 10.64 -5.52 -2.63
C GLY A 76 11.28 -4.13 -2.55
N VAL A 77 12.41 -3.92 -3.22
CA VAL A 77 13.10 -2.61 -3.24
C VAL A 77 12.24 -1.56 -3.95
N PHE A 78 11.68 -1.90 -5.10
CA PHE A 78 10.82 -1.00 -5.88
C PHE A 78 9.51 -0.68 -5.15
N PHE A 79 8.92 -1.67 -4.48
CA PHE A 79 7.77 -1.44 -3.61
C PHE A 79 8.14 -0.52 -2.44
N GLY A 80 9.29 -0.74 -1.80
CA GLY A 80 9.79 0.07 -0.70
C GLY A 80 9.99 1.53 -1.08
N LEU A 81 10.51 1.81 -2.28
CA LEU A 81 10.66 3.18 -2.79
C LEU A 81 9.32 3.91 -2.89
N GLY A 82 8.30 3.27 -3.46
CA GLY A 82 6.96 3.84 -3.55
C GLY A 82 6.32 4.04 -2.17
N ALA A 83 6.44 3.05 -1.28
CA ALA A 83 5.93 3.15 0.09
C ALA A 83 6.59 4.29 0.88
N TYR A 84 7.90 4.50 0.69
CA TYR A 84 8.64 5.59 1.30
C TYR A 84 8.18 6.97 0.80
N ALA A 85 7.93 7.11 -0.51
CA ALA A 85 7.34 8.33 -1.07
C ALA A 85 5.99 8.69 -0.43
N MET A 86 5.10 7.70 -0.26
CA MET A 86 3.83 7.91 0.44
C MET A 86 4.02 8.23 1.92
N ALA A 87 4.95 7.57 2.61
CA ALA A 87 5.25 7.84 4.01
C ALA A 87 5.74 9.28 4.24
N MET A 88 6.56 9.83 3.33
CA MET A 88 6.97 11.23 3.38
C MET A 88 5.76 12.17 3.32
N HIS A 89 4.85 11.95 2.37
CA HIS A 89 3.63 12.74 2.26
C HIS A 89 2.75 12.67 3.51
N MET A 90 2.50 11.46 4.03
CA MET A 90 1.68 11.29 5.23
C MET A 90 2.31 11.96 6.47
N LYS A 91 3.64 11.97 6.59
CA LYS A 91 4.33 12.68 7.67
C LYS A 91 4.22 14.20 7.53
N LEU A 92 4.22 14.72 6.32
CA LEU A 92 4.03 16.14 6.05
C LEU A 92 2.58 16.57 6.30
N GLU A 93 1.60 15.77 5.87
CA GLU A 93 0.18 15.99 6.15
C GLU A 93 -0.12 16.00 7.65
N ALA A 94 0.53 15.10 8.41
CA ALA A 94 0.39 15.08 9.86
C ALA A 94 1.04 16.30 10.55
N ALA A 95 2.12 16.85 9.97
CA ALA A 95 2.81 18.03 10.51
C ALA A 95 2.11 19.35 10.16
N GLY A 96 1.36 19.39 9.05
CA GLY A 96 0.67 20.58 8.55
C GLY A 96 1.48 21.40 7.52
N PRO A 97 0.89 22.48 6.96
CA PRO A 97 1.41 23.19 5.78
C PRO A 97 2.85 23.68 5.89
N ASP A 98 3.23 24.19 7.06
CA ASP A 98 4.58 24.69 7.35
C ASP A 98 5.29 23.85 8.43
N GLY A 99 4.68 22.73 8.81
CA GLY A 99 5.18 21.86 9.87
C GLY A 99 6.35 21.01 9.41
N VAL A 100 7.25 20.72 10.35
CA VAL A 100 8.34 19.77 10.19
C VAL A 100 7.95 18.46 10.90
N PRO A 101 8.14 17.28 10.29
CA PRO A 101 7.83 16.01 10.93
C PRO A 101 8.57 15.82 12.26
N ASP A 102 7.87 15.27 13.26
CA ASP A 102 8.40 15.09 14.62
C ASP A 102 9.76 14.40 14.68
N PHE A 103 10.03 13.43 13.79
CA PHE A 103 11.30 12.72 13.80
C PHE A 103 12.49 13.60 13.39
N MET A 104 12.28 14.61 12.53
CA MET A 104 13.33 15.56 12.15
C MET A 104 13.62 16.54 13.29
N THR A 105 12.61 16.87 14.10
CA THR A 105 12.77 17.68 15.31
C THR A 105 13.44 16.90 16.44
N LEU A 106 13.11 15.60 16.59
CA LEU A 106 13.62 14.76 17.68
C LEU A 106 15.01 14.19 17.41
N TYR A 107 15.33 13.86 16.16
CA TYR A 107 16.57 13.16 15.78
C TYR A 107 17.42 13.92 14.73
N GLY A 108 16.99 15.10 14.30
CA GLY A 108 17.67 15.92 13.30
C GLY A 108 17.93 17.34 13.77
N ASP A 109 18.14 18.24 12.81
CA ASP A 109 18.34 19.67 13.03
C ASP A 109 17.02 20.47 13.01
N GLY A 110 15.88 19.79 12.87
CA GLY A 110 14.57 20.41 12.78
C GLY A 110 14.35 21.25 11.51
N THR A 111 15.22 21.14 10.50
CA THR A 111 15.05 21.87 9.23
C THR A 111 14.44 20.96 8.17
N MET A 112 13.63 21.54 7.27
CA MET A 112 13.04 20.79 6.17
C MET A 112 14.03 20.71 4.99
N PRO A 113 14.45 19.52 4.55
CA PRO A 113 15.25 19.39 3.34
C PRO A 113 14.44 19.77 2.10
N GLY A 114 15.03 20.52 1.17
CA GLY A 114 14.32 21.01 -0.01
C GLY A 114 13.72 19.92 -0.92
N TRP A 115 14.26 18.70 -0.90
CA TRP A 115 13.71 17.56 -1.66
C TRP A 115 12.48 16.91 -1.00
N TRP A 116 12.16 17.23 0.26
CA TRP A 116 10.91 16.81 0.91
C TRP A 116 9.73 17.71 0.55
N GLU A 117 9.99 18.98 0.24
CA GLU A 117 8.95 19.99 -0.02
C GLU A 117 7.96 19.60 -1.13
N PRO A 118 8.38 19.00 -2.26
CA PRO A 118 7.45 18.54 -3.30
C PRO A 118 6.42 17.52 -2.80
N PHE A 119 6.74 16.72 -1.78
CA PHE A 119 5.85 15.71 -1.22
C PHE A 119 4.71 16.29 -0.37
N ARG A 120 4.65 17.61 -0.16
CA ARG A 120 3.43 18.26 0.36
C ARG A 120 2.27 18.18 -0.64
N SER A 121 2.58 18.07 -1.94
CA SER A 121 1.56 17.91 -2.98
C SER A 121 1.16 16.45 -3.13
N GLY A 122 -0.08 16.12 -2.77
CA GLY A 122 -0.65 14.78 -2.99
C GLY A 122 -0.52 14.27 -4.43
N PRO A 123 -0.84 15.08 -5.47
CA PRO A 123 -0.62 14.70 -6.86
C PRO A 123 0.84 14.36 -7.19
N PHE A 124 1.79 15.15 -6.68
CA PHE A 124 3.21 14.88 -6.88
C PHE A 124 3.61 13.55 -6.21
N THR A 125 3.11 13.30 -5.00
CA THR A 125 3.36 12.04 -4.29
C THR A 125 2.87 10.84 -5.09
N ILE A 126 1.64 10.87 -5.61
CA ILE A 126 1.11 9.75 -6.43
C ILE A 126 1.97 9.54 -7.68
N PHE A 127 2.40 10.62 -8.34
CA PHE A 127 3.31 10.53 -9.46
C PHE A 127 4.66 9.90 -9.06
N ALA A 128 5.27 10.37 -7.97
CA ALA A 128 6.56 9.90 -7.47
C ALA A 128 6.53 8.43 -7.04
N VAL A 129 5.41 7.96 -6.47
CA VAL A 129 5.20 6.55 -6.09
C VAL A 129 5.36 5.61 -7.29
N VAL A 130 5.01 6.06 -8.50
CA VAL A 130 5.16 5.27 -9.73
C VAL A 130 6.47 5.58 -10.44
N ALA A 131 6.83 6.86 -10.53
CA ALA A 131 8.00 7.32 -11.27
C ALA A 131 9.32 6.90 -10.62
N ALA A 132 9.45 7.00 -9.29
CA ALA A 132 10.71 6.68 -8.62
C ALA A 132 11.09 5.19 -8.78
N PRO A 133 10.20 4.21 -8.54
CA PRO A 133 10.52 2.81 -8.82
C PRO A 133 10.84 2.55 -10.30
N LEU A 134 10.12 3.19 -11.23
CA LEU A 134 10.38 3.06 -12.66
C LEU A 134 11.77 3.55 -13.03
N VAL A 135 12.13 4.76 -12.63
CA VAL A 135 13.45 5.36 -12.94
C VAL A 135 14.58 4.51 -12.36
N VAL A 136 14.46 4.10 -11.09
CA VAL A 136 15.50 3.26 -10.45
C VAL A 136 15.60 1.91 -11.16
N SER A 137 14.48 1.28 -11.49
CA SER A 137 14.48 0.01 -12.22
C SER A 137 15.10 0.12 -13.61
N PHE A 138 14.83 1.23 -14.32
CA PHE A 138 15.39 1.50 -15.63
C PHE A 138 16.90 1.70 -15.59
N VAL A 139 17.42 2.49 -14.63
CA VAL A 139 18.86 2.72 -14.46
C VAL A 139 19.57 1.41 -14.11
N LEU A 140 19.02 0.61 -13.20
CA LEU A 140 19.60 -0.68 -12.83
C LEU A 140 19.58 -1.67 -14.01
N GLY A 141 18.48 -1.70 -14.77
CA GLY A 141 18.39 -2.53 -15.97
C GLY A 141 19.38 -2.11 -17.06
N TYR A 142 19.54 -0.80 -17.27
CA TYR A 142 20.50 -0.24 -18.21
C TYR A 142 21.95 -0.54 -17.82
N ALA A 143 22.27 -0.51 -16.52
CA ALA A 143 23.63 -0.79 -16.03
C ALA A 143 24.07 -2.27 -16.21
N ILE A 144 23.12 -3.18 -16.45
CA ILE A 144 23.39 -4.61 -16.67
C ILE A 144 23.55 -4.94 -18.16
N LEU A 145 23.01 -4.10 -19.05
CA LEU A 145 23.12 -4.21 -20.52
C LEU A 145 24.52 -3.80 -21.00
#